data_AF-A0A0M0TC19-F1
#
_entry.id   AF-A0A0M0TC19-F1
#
_cell.length_a   1.000
_cell.length_b   1.000
_cell.length_c   1.000
_cell.angle_alpha   90.00
_cell.angle_beta   90.00
_cell.angle_gamma   90.00
#
_symmetry.space_group_name_H-M   'P 1'
#
loop_
_entity.id
_entity.type
_entity.pdbx_description
1 polymer ?
#
loop_
_entity_poly.entity_id
_entity_poly.type
_entity_poly.pdbx_seq_one_letter_code
_entity_poly.pdbx_strand_id
1 'polypeptide(L)' 'MKGMRSITPLGVRIPDDLKEKIQERAARNGRSMNSEINMILQSAIDEESQPKNIDELAQLESDKFKELFMETAKRMYEKK' A
#
# COMPACT_ATOMS: atom_id res chain seq x y z
N MET A 1 -8.90 14.99 -11.98
CA MET A 1 -7.87 14.89 -10.92
C MET A 1 -8.05 16.04 -9.92
N LYS A 2 -8.99 15.91 -8.97
CA LYS A 2 -9.21 16.88 -7.89
C LYS A 2 -8.54 16.30 -6.64
N GLY A 3 -7.43 16.89 -6.19
CA GLY A 3 -6.67 16.42 -5.01
C GLY A 3 -5.15 16.26 -5.21
N MET A 4 -4.65 16.06 -6.44
CA MET A 4 -3.20 15.89 -6.67
C MET A 4 -2.40 17.20 -6.48
N ARG A 5 -3.05 18.36 -6.64
CA ARG A 5 -2.42 19.68 -6.54
C ARG A 5 -2.16 20.15 -5.11
N SER A 6 -2.71 19.47 -4.10
CA SER A 6 -2.56 19.84 -2.68
C SER A 6 -1.49 19.04 -1.94
N ILE A 7 -0.81 18.11 -2.61
CA ILE A 7 0.24 17.29 -2.00
C ILE A 7 1.59 17.95 -2.27
N THR A 8 2.33 18.27 -1.21
CA THR A 8 3.69 18.82 -1.33
C THR A 8 4.61 17.79 -1.99
N PRO A 9 5.41 18.17 -3.00
CA PRO A 9 6.36 17.26 -3.64
C PRO A 9 7.37 16.69 -2.64
N LEU A 10 7.70 15.40 -2.81
CA LEU A 10 8.77 14.75 -2.06
C LEU A 10 10.13 15.05 -2.73
N GLY A 11 11.05 15.67 -2.00
CA GLY A 11 12.41 15.95 -2.49
C GLY A 11 13.32 14.71 -2.37
N VAL A 12 13.34 13.86 -3.40
CA VAL A 12 14.19 12.65 -3.44
C VAL A 12 15.36 12.86 -4.40
N ARG A 13 16.56 12.42 -4.00
CA ARG A 13 17.73 12.36 -4.88
C ARG A 13 17.78 11.00 -5.56
N ILE A 14 17.67 10.99 -6.89
CA ILE A 14 17.67 9.78 -7.71
C ILE A 14 18.85 9.87 -8.69
N PRO A 15 19.74 8.86 -8.76
CA PRO A 15 20.79 8.80 -9.77
C PRO A 15 20.22 8.83 -11.19
N ASP A 16 20.94 9.43 -12.13
CA ASP A 16 20.45 9.64 -13.50
C ASP A 16 20.09 8.31 -14.20
N ASP A 17 20.95 7.30 -14.09
CA ASP A 17 20.69 5.94 -14.63
C ASP A 17 19.38 5.33 -14.12
N LEU A 18 19.05 5.56 -12.85
CA LEU A 18 17.82 5.03 -12.25
C LEU A 18 16.60 5.82 -12.72
N LYS A 19 16.75 7.14 -12.83
CA LYS A 19 15.71 8.03 -13.33
C LYS A 19 15.31 7.68 -14.77
N GLU A 20 16.28 7.42 -15.65
CA GLU A 20 16.03 6.99 -17.03
C GLU A 20 15.25 5.67 -17.08
N LYS A 21 15.68 4.66 -16.31
CA LYS A 21 14.98 3.37 -16.22
C LYS A 21 13.53 3.50 -15.76
N ILE A 22 13.28 4.37 -14.77
CA ILE A 22 11.91 4.65 -14.29
C ILE A 22 11.11 5.36 -15.39
N GLN A 23 11.71 6.29 -16.13
CA GLN A 23 11.04 7.01 -17.22
C GLN A 23 10.61 6.06 -18.34
N GLU A 24 11.51 5.19 -18.79
CA GLU A 24 11.21 4.19 -19.82
C GLU A 24 10.12 3.22 -19.38
N ARG A 25 10.20 2.75 -18.13
CA ARG A 25 9.19 1.87 -17.56
C ARG A 25 7.82 2.56 -17.46
N ALA A 26 7.78 3.82 -17.02
CA ALA A 26 6.55 4.60 -16.94
C ALA A 26 5.93 4.79 -18.33
N ALA A 27 6.74 5.11 -19.34
CA ALA A 27 6.29 5.25 -20.73
C ALA A 27 5.73 3.93 -21.27
N ARG A 28 6.42 2.81 -21.04
CA ARG A 28 5.96 1.46 -21.41
C ARG A 28 4.61 1.11 -20.77
N ASN A 29 4.40 1.55 -19.54
CA ASN A 29 3.17 1.30 -18.78
C ASN A 29 2.07 2.35 -19.04
N GLY A 30 2.30 3.34 -19.91
CA GLY A 30 1.34 4.41 -20.19
C GLY A 30 1.04 5.31 -18.99
N ARG A 31 1.98 5.44 -18.06
CA ARG A 31 1.84 6.21 -16.80
C ARG A 31 2.76 7.42 -16.77
N SER A 32 2.39 8.44 -16.00
CA SER A 32 3.34 9.49 -15.64
C SER A 32 4.45 8.91 -14.76
N MET A 33 5.66 9.48 -14.82
CA MET A 33 6.76 9.07 -13.94
C MET A 33 6.35 9.08 -12.45
N ASN A 34 5.61 10.11 -12.02
CA ASN A 34 5.12 10.20 -10.64
C ASN A 34 4.14 9.07 -10.28
N SER A 35 3.22 8.72 -11.19
CA SER A 35 2.29 7.61 -11.00
C SER A 35 3.01 6.27 -10.94
N GLU A 36 4.05 6.07 -11.75
CA GLU A 36 4.85 4.84 -11.72
C GLU A 36 5.69 4.74 -10.44
N ILE A 37 6.31 5.83 -9.98
CA ILE A 37 7.03 5.86 -8.70
C ILE A 37 6.09 5.50 -7.55
N ASN A 38 4.89 6.09 -7.51
CA ASN A 38 3.90 5.76 -6.47
C ASN A 38 3.51 4.28 -6.52
N MET A 39 3.35 3.70 -7.71
CA MET A 39 3.02 2.29 -7.84
C MET A 39 4.15 1.38 -7.36
N ILE A 40 5.40 1.68 -7.73
CA ILE A 40 6.57 0.93 -7.26
C ILE A 40 6.67 0.98 -5.73
N LEU A 41 6.52 2.17 -5.14
CA LEU A 41 6.58 2.34 -3.68
C LEU A 41 5.43 1.62 -2.98
N GLN A 42 4.20 1.72 -3.49
CA GLN A 42 3.05 1.02 -2.93
C GLN A 42 3.22 -0.49 -3.02
N SER A 43 3.66 -1.01 -4.16
CA SER A 43 3.92 -2.44 -4.32
C SER A 43 5.00 -2.95 -3.36
N ALA A 44 6.06 -2.19 -3.13
CA ALA A 44 7.09 -2.59 -2.16
C ALA A 44 6.53 -2.65 -0.72
N ILE A 45 5.72 -1.67 -0.31
CA ILE A 45 5.07 -1.68 1.00
C ILE A 45 4.05 -2.82 1.10
N ASP A 46 3.26 -3.03 0.05
CA ASP A 46 2.27 -4.09 0.01
C ASP A 46 2.95 -5.47 0.10
N GLU A 47 4.01 -5.71 -0.65
CA GLU A 47 4.82 -6.94 -0.58
C GLU A 47 5.42 -7.20 0.81
N GLU A 48 5.84 -6.15 1.52
CA GLU A 48 6.28 -6.28 2.92
C GLU A 48 5.13 -6.61 3.88
N SER A 49 3.92 -6.14 3.59
CA SER A 49 2.73 -6.38 4.41
C SER A 49 2.02 -7.71 4.11
N GLN A 50 2.37 -8.38 3.01
CA GLN A 50 1.77 -9.65 2.63
C GLN A 50 2.42 -10.79 3.43
N PRO A 51 1.61 -11.68 4.03
CA PRO A 51 2.14 -12.86 4.71
C PRO A 51 2.90 -13.72 3.69
N LYS A 52 4.16 -14.01 3.98
CA LYS A 52 5.06 -14.69 3.03
C LYS A 52 4.74 -16.19 2.91
N ASN A 53 3.92 -16.71 3.84
CA ASN A 53 3.59 -18.12 3.98
C ASN A 53 2.16 -18.31 4.49
N ILE A 54 1.56 -19.47 4.17
CA ILE A 54 0.17 -19.83 4.50
C ILE A 54 -0.10 -19.75 6.01
N ASP A 55 0.89 -20.09 6.85
CA ASP A 55 0.76 -20.01 8.30
C ASP A 55 0.63 -18.56 8.82
N GLU A 56 1.36 -17.61 8.22
CA GLU A 56 1.21 -16.18 8.57
C GLU A 56 -0.14 -15.63 8.12
N LEU A 57 -0.66 -16.10 6.98
CA LEU A 57 -1.99 -15.72 6.49
C LEU A 57 -3.09 -16.22 7.43
N ALA A 58 -3.04 -17.49 7.83
CA ALA A 58 -4.00 -18.09 8.76
C ALA A 58 -3.99 -17.37 10.12
N GLN A 59 -2.80 -17.00 10.61
CA GLN A 59 -2.67 -16.26 11.86
C GLN A 59 -3.28 -14.86 11.76
N LEU A 60 -2.96 -14.11 10.69
CA LEU A 60 -3.49 -12.77 10.42
C LEU A 60 -5.03 -12.78 10.30
N GLU A 61 -5.59 -13.75 9.58
CA GLU A 61 -7.04 -13.90 9.46
C GLU A 61 -7.70 -14.23 10.81
N SER A 62 -7.08 -15.10 11.61
CA SER A 62 -7.60 -15.46 12.93
C SER A 62 -7.64 -14.27 13.88
N ASP A 63 -6.63 -13.41 13.84
CA ASP A 63 -6.52 -12.26 14.74
C ASP A 63 -7.48 -11.14 14.32
N LYS A 64 -7.62 -10.90 13.01
CA LYS A 64 -8.64 -10.00 12.46
C LYS A 64 -10.06 -10.48 12.79
N PHE A 65 -10.31 -11.78 12.71
CA PHE A 65 -11.59 -12.37 13.08
C PHE A 65 -11.89 -12.19 14.57
N LYS A 66 -10.91 -12.44 15.46
CA LYS A 66 -11.08 -12.23 16.91
C LYS A 66 -11.42 -10.78 17.21
N GLU A 67 -10.75 -9.82 16.60
CA GLU A 67 -11.00 -8.40 16.82
C GLU A 67 -12.44 -8.02 16.44
N LEU A 68 -12.88 -8.39 15.23
CA LEU A 68 -14.25 -8.16 14.77
C LEU A 68 -15.30 -8.85 15.65
N PHE A 69 -15.02 -10.09 16.08
CA PHE A 69 -15.89 -10.84 16.97
C PHE A 69 -16.04 -10.14 18.32
N MET A 70 -14.93 -9.71 18.93
CA MET A 70 -14.92 -9.00 20.20
C MET A 70 -15.62 -7.65 20.11
N GLU A 71 -15.42 -6.91 19.02
CA GLU A 71 -16.11 -5.65 18.76
C GLU A 71 -17.63 -5.87 18.63
N THR A 72 -18.05 -6.91 17.91
CA THR A 72 -19.45 -7.25 17.73
C THR A 72 -20.10 -7.71 19.03
N ALA A 73 -19.41 -8.57 19.79
CA ALA A 73 -19.85 -9.02 21.10
C ALA A 73 -20.02 -7.82 22.04
N LYS A 74 -19.02 -6.94 22.11
CA LYS A 74 -19.08 -5.71 22.92
C LYS A 74 -20.27 -4.84 22.53
N ARG A 75 -20.51 -4.62 21.23
CA ARG A 75 -21.71 -3.89 20.73
C ARG A 75 -23.03 -4.56 21.12
N MET A 76 -23.07 -5.89 21.21
CA MET A 76 -24.27 -6.61 21.65
C MET A 76 -24.51 -6.53 23.15
N TYR A 77 -23.45 -6.51 23.97
CA TYR A 77 -23.55 -6.41 25.42
C TYR A 77 -23.73 -4.96 25.93
N GLU A 78 -23.20 -3.96 25.24
CA GLU A 78 -23.38 -2.53 25.58
C GLU A 78 -24.75 -1.97 25.15
N LYS A 79 -25.50 -2.68 24.29
CA LYS A 79 -26.86 -2.33 23.87
C LYS A 79 -27.97 -2.93 24.75
N LYS A 80 -27.63 -3.59 25.86
CA LYS A 80 -28.56 -4.03 26.91
C LYS A 80 -28.48 -3.11 28.11
#